data_AF-A0AAV4CEP5-F1
#
_entry.id   AF-A0AAV4CEP5-F1
#
_cell.length_a   1.000
_cell.length_b   1.000
_cell.length_c   1.000
_cell.angle_alpha   90.00
_cell.angle_beta   90.00
_cell.angle_gamma   90.00
#
_symmetry.space_group_name_H-M   'P 1'
#
loop_
_entity.id
_entity.type
_entity.pdbx_description
1 polymer ?
#
loop_
_entity_poly.entity_id
_entity_poly.type
_entity_poly.pdbx_seq_one_letter_code
_entity_poly.pdbx_strand_id
1 'polypeptide(L)'
;MTLGCLAPYRRLCIGTVMLKHVLDICEKDGNIDSVFLHVQVSNEGAIKFYEKHGFTIAEEKKNYYKRIEPADAYLLQKSFKEPRAVTSTAGSELEPSVATPNSKH
;
A
#
# COMPACT_ATOMS: atom_id res chain seq x y z
N MET A 1 2.79 5.06 -14.49
CA MET A 1 1.76 4.77 -15.52
C MET A 1 0.49 5.51 -15.14
N THR A 2 -0.24 6.08 -16.09
CA THR A 2 -1.42 6.94 -15.83
C THR A 2 -2.71 6.15 -16.02
N LEU A 3 -3.66 6.27 -15.09
CA LEU A 3 -5.00 5.71 -15.21
C LEU A 3 -6.02 6.86 -15.28
N GLY A 4 -6.83 6.90 -16.33
CA GLY A 4 -7.80 7.97 -16.53
C GLY A 4 -8.72 7.74 -17.72
N CYS A 5 -9.79 8.51 -17.79
CA CYS A 5 -10.71 8.58 -18.92
C CYS A 5 -11.05 10.04 -19.21
N LEU A 6 -11.52 10.34 -20.42
CA LEU A 6 -11.96 11.70 -20.78
C LEU A 6 -13.12 12.13 -19.87
N ALA A 7 -13.19 13.42 -19.56
CA ALA A 7 -14.19 13.98 -18.65
C ALA A 7 -15.64 13.56 -18.96
N PRO A 8 -16.09 13.51 -20.23
CA PRO A 8 -17.44 13.08 -20.58
C PRO A 8 -17.78 11.63 -20.20
N TYR A 9 -16.79 10.77 -20.02
CA TYR A 9 -16.98 9.35 -19.69
C TYR A 9 -16.70 9.02 -18.20
N ARG A 10 -16.47 10.05 -17.38
CA ARG A 10 -16.38 9.87 -15.93
C ARG A 10 -17.74 9.44 -15.37
N ARG A 11 -17.72 8.78 -14.20
CA ARG A 11 -18.92 8.26 -13.52
C ARG A 11 -19.67 7.15 -14.27
N LEU A 12 -19.13 6.62 -15.37
CA LEU A 12 -19.62 5.44 -16.07
C LEU A 12 -18.86 4.15 -15.66
N CYS A 13 -18.30 4.12 -14.45
CA CYS A 13 -17.55 2.99 -13.88
C CYS A 13 -16.29 2.53 -14.65
N ILE A 14 -15.89 3.19 -15.74
CA ILE A 14 -14.70 2.83 -16.54
C ILE A 14 -13.43 2.79 -15.67
N GLY A 15 -13.22 3.82 -14.83
CA GLY A 15 -12.10 3.86 -13.89
C GLY A 15 -12.08 2.67 -12.93
N THR A 16 -13.25 2.29 -12.41
CA THR A 16 -13.40 1.13 -11.52
C THR A 16 -13.08 -0.18 -12.25
N VAL A 17 -13.53 -0.35 -13.49
CA VAL A 17 -13.22 -1.54 -14.29
C VAL A 17 -11.72 -1.65 -14.52
N MET A 18 -11.06 -0.57 -14.95
CA MET A 18 -9.60 -0.55 -15.17
C MET A 18 -8.82 -0.83 -13.89
N LEU A 19 -9.17 -0.17 -12.78
CA LEU A 19 -8.46 -0.34 -11.52
C LEU A 19 -8.63 -1.75 -10.95
N LYS A 20 -9.86 -2.29 -10.94
CA LYS A 20 -10.11 -3.66 -10.48
C LYS A 20 -9.34 -4.68 -11.27
N HIS A 21 -9.29 -4.55 -12.60
CA HIS A 21 -8.52 -5.46 -13.44
C HIS A 21 -7.03 -5.51 -13.03
N VAL A 22 -6.43 -4.36 -12.77
CA VAL A 22 -5.04 -4.29 -12.28
C VAL A 22 -4.90 -4.93 -10.89
N LEU A 23 -5.79 -4.59 -9.96
CA LEU A 23 -5.76 -5.15 -8.60
C LEU A 23 -5.94 -6.68 -8.61
N ASP A 24 -6.84 -7.20 -9.44
CA ASP A 24 -7.10 -8.64 -9.61
C ASP A 24 -5.85 -9.36 -10.14
N ILE A 25 -5.09 -8.75 -11.06
CA ILE A 25 -3.81 -9.30 -11.53
C ILE A 25 -2.81 -9.34 -10.38
N CYS A 26 -2.69 -8.26 -9.62
CA CYS A 26 -1.78 -8.20 -8.48
C CYS A 26 -2.09 -9.24 -7.40
N GLU A 27 -3.38 -9.41 -7.08
CA GLU A 27 -3.84 -10.39 -6.10
C GLU A 27 -3.61 -11.84 -6.57
N LYS A 28 -3.78 -12.11 -7.86
CA LYS A 28 -3.52 -13.44 -8.44
C LYS A 28 -2.05 -13.80 -8.56
N ASP A 29 -1.19 -12.83 -8.84
CA ASP A 29 0.26 -13.04 -8.88
C ASP A 29 0.81 -13.48 -7.51
N GLY A 30 0.30 -12.85 -6.44
CA GLY A 30 0.65 -13.20 -5.06
C GLY A 30 2.03 -12.72 -4.59
N ASN A 31 2.91 -12.26 -5.50
CA ASN A 31 4.23 -11.73 -5.15
C ASN A 31 4.30 -10.20 -5.14
N ILE A 32 3.15 -9.52 -5.27
CA ILE A 32 3.07 -8.07 -5.26
C ILE A 32 2.64 -7.58 -3.87
N ASP A 33 3.53 -6.83 -3.23
CA ASP A 33 3.31 -6.34 -1.86
C ASP A 33 2.30 -5.19 -1.83
N SER A 34 2.40 -4.27 -2.79
CA SER A 34 1.55 -3.09 -2.86
C SER A 34 1.52 -2.47 -4.24
N VAL A 35 0.50 -1.67 -4.50
CA VAL A 35 0.39 -0.77 -5.66
C VAL A 35 0.32 0.66 -5.12
N PHE A 36 1.02 1.58 -5.79
CA PHE A 36 1.01 2.99 -5.42
C PHE A 36 0.90 3.92 -6.63
N LEU A 37 0.48 5.16 -6.38
CA LEU A 37 0.45 6.23 -7.37
C LEU A 37 0.57 7.61 -6.72
N HIS A 38 0.86 8.61 -7.55
CA HIS A 38 0.84 10.02 -7.16
C HIS A 38 -0.43 10.70 -7.67
N VAL A 39 -1.11 11.43 -6.79
CA VAL A 39 -2.30 12.24 -7.11
C VAL A 39 -2.04 13.67 -6.69
N GLN A 40 -2.27 14.64 -7.57
CA GLN A 40 -2.16 16.06 -7.21
C GLN A 40 -3.08 16.39 -6.05
N VAL A 41 -2.62 17.17 -5.06
CA VAL A 41 -3.38 17.43 -3.83
C VAL A 41 -4.75 18.08 -4.08
N SER A 42 -4.90 18.83 -5.17
CA SER A 42 -6.18 19.45 -5.59
C SER A 42 -7.14 18.49 -6.30
N ASN A 43 -6.72 17.28 -6.65
CA ASN A 43 -7.55 16.34 -7.40
C ASN A 43 -8.39 15.47 -6.46
N GLU A 44 -9.32 16.11 -5.74
CA GLU A 44 -10.21 15.44 -4.79
C GLU A 44 -10.99 14.28 -5.40
N GLY A 45 -11.36 14.38 -6.67
CA GLY A 45 -12.09 13.33 -7.38
C GLY A 45 -11.29 12.04 -7.51
N ALA A 46 -9.99 12.16 -7.81
CA ALA A 46 -9.09 11.01 -7.85
C ALA A 46 -8.79 10.49 -6.44
N ILE A 47 -8.53 11.37 -5.46
CA ILE A 47 -8.28 10.99 -4.07
C ILE A 47 -9.43 10.12 -3.54
N LYS A 48 -10.66 10.64 -3.59
CA LYS A 48 -11.87 9.92 -3.16
C LYS A 48 -12.10 8.63 -3.94
N PHE A 49 -11.75 8.62 -5.24
CA PHE A 49 -11.83 7.42 -6.06
C PHE A 49 -10.88 6.32 -5.55
N TYR A 50 -9.62 6.64 -5.30
CA TYR A 50 -8.64 5.64 -4.83
C TYR A 50 -8.89 5.22 -3.38
N GLU A 51 -9.27 6.12 -2.49
CA GLU A 51 -9.68 5.79 -1.12
C GLU A 51 -10.83 4.78 -1.10
N LYS A 52 -11.84 4.98 -1.95
CA LYS A 52 -12.95 4.03 -2.11
C LYS A 52 -12.50 2.63 -2.56
N HIS A 53 -11.35 2.51 -3.21
CA HIS A 53 -10.77 1.24 -3.65
C HIS A 53 -9.68 0.72 -2.70
N GLY A 54 -9.62 1.22 -1.46
CA GLY A 54 -8.73 0.70 -0.41
C GLY A 54 -7.31 1.23 -0.46
N PHE A 55 -7.07 2.34 -1.18
CA PHE A 55 -5.81 3.06 -1.07
C PHE A 55 -5.83 4.00 0.14
N THR A 56 -4.68 4.22 0.76
CA THR A 56 -4.47 5.20 1.83
C THR A 56 -3.39 6.18 1.42
N ILE A 57 -3.42 7.40 1.97
CA ILE A 57 -2.34 8.38 1.78
C ILE A 57 -1.15 7.94 2.63
N ALA A 58 -0.04 7.60 1.97
CA ALA A 58 1.20 7.18 2.62
C ALA A 58 2.15 8.35 2.86
N GLU A 59 2.18 9.32 1.95
CA GLU A 59 3.12 10.46 1.99
C GLU A 59 2.54 11.65 1.21
N GLU A 60 2.89 12.87 1.62
CA GLU A 60 2.70 14.07 0.80
C GLU A 60 4.05 14.54 0.24
N LYS A 61 4.16 14.60 -1.08
CA LYS A 61 5.36 15.05 -1.79
C LYS A 61 5.20 16.50 -2.22
N LYS A 62 5.97 17.37 -1.58
CA LYS A 62 6.05 18.79 -1.92
C LYS A 62 6.75 18.99 -3.26
N ASN A 63 6.25 19.92 -4.07
CA ASN A 63 6.83 20.30 -5.37
C ASN A 63 7.02 19.10 -6.33
N TYR A 64 6.11 18.12 -6.31
CA TYR A 64 6.20 16.91 -7.14
C TYR A 64 6.06 17.23 -8.63
N TYR A 65 5.08 18.05 -9.00
CA TYR A 65 4.83 18.45 -10.38
C TYR A 65 5.55 19.76 -10.71
N LYS A 66 6.44 19.74 -11.71
CA LYS A 66 7.28 20.89 -12.07
C LYS A 66 6.59 22.04 -12.81
N ARG A 67 5.38 21.82 -13.33
CA ARG A 67 4.75 22.70 -14.34
C ARG A 67 3.27 23.00 -14.09
N ILE A 68 2.71 22.55 -12.97
CA ILE A 68 1.29 22.76 -12.65
C ILE A 68 1.16 23.12 -11.17
N GLU A 69 0.17 23.95 -10.85
CA GLU A 69 -0.15 24.37 -9.48
C GLU A 69 -1.51 23.82 -9.05
N PRO A 70 -1.67 23.37 -7.79
CA PRO A 70 -0.61 23.19 -6.80
C PRO A 70 0.39 22.10 -7.19
N ALA A 71 1.69 22.34 -6.99
CA ALA A 71 2.74 21.40 -7.39
C ALA A 71 2.78 20.11 -6.54
N ASP A 72 2.14 20.11 -5.38
CA ASP A 72 2.18 19.01 -4.42
C ASP A 72 1.37 17.78 -4.88
N ALA A 73 1.79 16.59 -4.45
CA ALA A 73 1.12 15.34 -4.72
C ALA A 73 1.06 14.42 -3.50
N TYR A 74 -0.06 13.72 -3.30
CA TYR A 74 -0.14 12.60 -2.37
C TYR A 74 0.36 11.32 -3.04
N LEU A 75 1.19 10.56 -2.33
CA LEU A 75 1.46 9.14 -2.61
C LEU A 75 0.33 8.32 -1.99
N LEU A 76 -0.51 7.71 -2.82
CA LEU A 76 -1.55 6.79 -2.39
C LEU A 76 -1.06 5.36 -2.58
N GLN A 77 -1.32 4.48 -1.62
CA GLN A 77 -0.88 3.08 -1.64
C GLN A 77 -1.98 2.11 -1.17
N LYS A 78 -2.08 0.94 -1.82
CA LYS A 78 -2.85 -0.22 -1.35
C LYS A 78 -1.90 -1.39 -1.14
N SER A 79 -1.89 -1.96 0.07
CA SER A 79 -1.16 -3.20 0.39
C SER A 79 -2.02 -4.43 0.06
N PHE A 80 -1.38 -5.52 -0.35
CA PHE A 80 -2.01 -6.85 -0.48
C PHE A 80 -1.60 -7.81 0.65
N LYS A 81 -0.54 -7.47 1.40
CA LYS A 81 -0.17 -8.18 2.64
C LYS A 81 -0.97 -7.62 3.81
N GLU A 82 -1.43 -8.49 4.70
CA GLU A 82 -2.01 -8.04 5.97
C GLU A 82 -1.00 -7.16 6.73
N PRO A 83 -1.46 -6.16 7.49
CA PRO A 83 -0.57 -5.44 8.39
C PRO A 83 0.04 -6.47 9.31
N ARG A 84 1.35 -6.72 9.18
CA ARG A 84 2.09 -7.58 10.10
C ARG A 84 1.93 -6.93 11.47
N ALA A 85 1.06 -7.49 12.31
CA ALA A 85 0.94 -7.08 13.69
C ALA A 85 2.33 -7.14 14.29
N VAL A 86 2.86 -5.98 14.67
CA VAL A 86 4.16 -5.89 15.31
C VAL A 86 3.95 -6.46 16.71
N THR A 87 4.15 -7.77 16.86
CA THR A 87 4.28 -8.38 18.18
C THR A 87 5.61 -7.92 18.74
N SER A 88 5.57 -6.87 19.56
CA SER A 88 6.64 -6.52 20.49
C SER A 88 6.93 -7.76 21.35
N THR A 89 7.95 -8.52 20.96
CA THR A 89 8.48 -9.61 21.78
C THR A 89 9.40 -8.96 22.80
N ALA A 90 8.83 -8.57 23.94
CA ALA A 90 9.61 -8.34 25.14
C ALA A 90 10.20 -9.70 25.56
N GLY A 91 11.52 -9.77 25.68
CA GLY A 91 12.26 -10.99 25.92
C GLY A 91 11.88 -11.67 27.23
N SER A 92 11.77 -13.00 27.19
CA SER A 92 11.98 -13.86 28.34
C SER A 92 13.19 -14.74 28.05
N GLU A 93 14.35 -14.34 28.55
CA GLU A 93 15.44 -15.28 28.82
C GLU A 93 14.99 -16.17 29.99
N LEU A 94 14.76 -17.44 29.69
CA LEU A 94 14.77 -18.52 30.67
C LEU A 94 15.72 -19.58 30.12
N GLU A 95 16.97 -19.50 30.57
CA GLU A 95 18.00 -20.53 30.42
C GLU A 95 17.54 -21.83 31.11
N PRO A 96 17.51 -23.00 30.42
CA PRO A 96 17.46 -24.27 31.10
C PRO A 96 18.89 -24.80 31.32
N SER A 97 19.38 -24.70 32.56
CA SER A 97 20.59 -25.41 33.00
C SER A 97 20.32 -26.91 33.03
N VAL A 98 20.83 -27.63 32.03
CA VAL A 98 20.81 -29.09 31.95
C VAL A 98 21.96 -29.65 32.80
N ALA A 99 21.64 -30.29 33.91
CA ALA A 99 22.57 -31.08 34.69
C ALA A 99 22.88 -32.41 33.98
N THR A 100 24.11 -32.60 33.53
CA THR A 100 24.64 -33.88 33.05
C THR A 100 24.94 -34.84 34.21
N PRO A 101 24.49 -36.11 34.18
CA PRO A 101 24.97 -37.11 35.11
C PRO A 101 26.30 -37.69 34.59
N ASN A 102 27.34 -37.56 35.40
CA ASN A 102 28.66 -38.10 35.09
C ASN A 102 28.66 -39.62 35.32
N SER A 103 28.87 -40.39 34.26
CA SER A 103 29.19 -41.81 34.31
C SER A 103 30.63 -41.97 33.84
N LYS A 104 31.52 -42.49 34.70
CA LYS A 104 32.43 -43.61 34.42
C LYS A 104 33.50 -43.80 35.51
N HIS A 105 33.62 -45.07 35.91
CA HIS A 105 34.69 -45.80 36.60
C HIS A 105 34.69 -45.75 38.13
#